data_AF-A0A3C0NXR8-F1
#
_entry.id   AF-A0A3C0NXR8-F1
#
_cell.length_a   1.000
_cell.length_b   1.000
_cell.length_c   1.000
_cell.angle_alpha   90.00
_cell.angle_beta   90.00
_cell.angle_gamma   90.00
#
_symmetry.space_group_name_H-M   'P 1'
#
loop_
_entity.id
_entity.type
_entity.pdbx_description
1 polymer ?
#
loop_
_entity_poly.entity_id
_entity_poly.type
_entity_poly.pdbx_seq_one_letter_code
_entity_poly.pdbx_strand_id
1 'polypeptide(L)'
;MKRKKRVYIIISIVIIYLALIYFLHYSEQGAPGSHIRTVGDAFWYSIVTLTTVGYGDVLPVSREGRAIGVVFLLLSTGLLVTLIGTVVSFLRGEAFPMLLLFFRRSKNWYYFADFSAESDTLAKDILHEDENAVIIYGIRRDEEIETPDYPCMFLNVSPSRIVDQKHGKGKKCTFFFMKENDIGVNMKAIGLHQLPIDVYARTTSGRENMSGNIHFFHSYDCCARSYWRTNPIHTSEKIIVLIGFGHYGEALLERAILTNIISSSQEICYHVFGDASRFLRIHQNLHKIYYINKRVYHHDSIFFHKESWTVHHDILKNADRIIICEDDENLGWDILWKLQRYFVTGGRIDIRTSRAAPGVNYFGTDEEIYTANQIIRTRLNEAAVTMNNLFRESIAAPTLDWDDLDDLLKQSKIAAADHIFLKLRILLQVEKQLELNRESCMLAYNAYSEAKKDPVLLDELRRIEHIRWLHFYYYYNWSYGPKRDDTLRQHPLIRDYDDLSEEEKTHHDFAWELLHGIAYRL
;
A
#
# COMPACT_ATOMS: atom_id res chain seq x y z
N MET A 1 -30.94 -7.53 9.02
CA MET A 1 -31.78 -8.76 8.97
C MET A 1 -31.25 -9.95 9.79
N LYS A 2 -29.95 -10.31 9.75
CA LYS A 2 -29.40 -11.51 10.45
C LYS A 2 -29.55 -11.49 12.00
N ARG A 3 -29.38 -10.33 12.66
CA ARG A 3 -29.47 -10.21 14.14
C ARG A 3 -30.89 -10.43 14.67
N LYS A 4 -31.92 -9.89 14.00
CA LYS A 4 -33.33 -10.09 14.38
C LYS A 4 -33.75 -11.56 14.27
N LYS A 5 -33.34 -12.26 13.20
CA LYS A 5 -33.60 -13.71 13.03
C LYS A 5 -33.01 -14.56 14.17
N ARG A 6 -31.78 -14.27 14.62
CA ARG A 6 -31.16 -14.98 15.77
C ARG A 6 -31.95 -14.79 17.06
N VAL A 7 -32.42 -13.57 17.34
CA VAL A 7 -33.23 -13.29 18.54
C VAL A 7 -34.54 -14.09 18.53
N TYR A 8 -35.25 -14.13 17.40
CA TYR A 8 -36.47 -14.95 17.30
C TYR A 8 -36.19 -16.43 17.51
N ILE A 9 -35.10 -16.98 16.93
CA ILE A 9 -34.73 -18.38 17.13
C ILE A 9 -34.46 -18.69 18.61
N ILE A 10 -33.70 -17.84 19.31
CA ILE A 10 -33.41 -18.03 20.74
C ILE A 10 -34.72 -18.00 21.55
N ILE A 11 -35.60 -17.03 21.29
CA ILE A 11 -36.90 -16.94 21.99
C ILE A 11 -37.75 -18.19 21.72
N SER A 12 -37.81 -18.67 20.48
CA SER A 12 -38.55 -19.89 20.14
C SER A 12 -38.00 -21.12 20.86
N ILE A 13 -36.66 -21.27 20.93
CA ILE A 13 -36.00 -22.37 21.65
C ILE A 13 -36.36 -22.32 23.14
N VAL A 14 -36.30 -21.13 23.77
CA VAL A 14 -36.64 -20.95 25.19
C VAL A 14 -38.10 -21.35 25.45
N ILE A 15 -39.03 -20.92 24.59
CA ILE A 15 -40.45 -21.27 24.70
C ILE A 15 -40.66 -22.78 24.57
N ILE A 16 -40.02 -23.43 23.59
CA ILE A 16 -40.08 -24.89 23.39
C ILE A 16 -39.54 -25.62 24.62
N TYR A 17 -38.43 -25.14 25.19
CA TYR A 17 -37.82 -25.75 26.37
C TYR A 17 -38.72 -25.65 27.60
N LEU A 18 -39.35 -24.49 27.84
CA LEU A 18 -40.32 -24.29 28.92
C LEU A 18 -41.58 -25.14 28.71
N ALA A 19 -42.06 -25.27 27.47
CA ALA A 19 -43.19 -26.14 27.14
C ALA A 19 -42.87 -27.61 27.43
N LEU A 20 -41.68 -28.09 27.07
CA LEU A 20 -41.24 -29.45 27.37
C LEU A 20 -41.18 -29.71 28.88
N ILE A 21 -40.70 -28.76 29.68
CA ILE A 21 -40.70 -28.87 31.15
C ILE A 21 -42.14 -28.97 31.69
N TYR A 22 -43.05 -28.15 31.18
CA TYR A 22 -44.46 -28.19 31.57
C TYR A 22 -45.12 -29.53 31.20
N PHE A 23 -44.94 -29.99 29.95
CA PHE A 23 -45.51 -31.26 29.50
C PHE A 23 -44.91 -32.46 30.23
N LEU A 24 -43.62 -32.43 30.53
CA LEU A 24 -42.95 -33.47 31.32
C LEU A 24 -43.58 -33.54 32.72
N HIS A 25 -43.71 -32.41 33.41
CA HIS A 25 -44.37 -32.35 34.71
C HIS A 25 -45.83 -32.85 34.63
N TYR A 26 -46.60 -32.39 33.63
CA TYR A 26 -47.99 -32.79 33.45
C TYR A 26 -48.15 -34.30 33.22
N SER A 27 -47.23 -34.91 32.47
CA SER A 27 -47.24 -36.36 32.20
C SER A 27 -46.84 -37.21 33.42
N GLU A 28 -46.02 -36.66 34.31
CA GLU A 28 -45.41 -37.40 35.41
C GLU A 28 -46.09 -37.20 36.76
N GLN A 29 -46.76 -36.06 36.99
CA GLN A 29 -47.38 -35.71 38.29
C GLN A 29 -48.41 -36.75 38.80
N GLY A 30 -49.03 -37.50 37.89
CA GLY A 30 -50.05 -38.52 38.21
C GLY A 30 -49.55 -39.97 38.07
N ALA A 31 -48.29 -40.19 37.70
CA ALA A 31 -47.78 -41.53 37.42
C ALA A 31 -47.30 -42.24 38.71
N PRO A 32 -47.75 -43.49 38.98
CA PRO A 32 -47.32 -44.23 40.16
C PRO A 32 -45.82 -44.55 40.08
N GLY A 33 -45.07 -44.10 41.08
CA GLY A 33 -43.61 -44.26 41.14
C GLY A 33 -42.79 -43.11 40.52
N SER A 34 -43.43 -42.03 40.07
CA SER A 34 -42.69 -40.86 39.57
C SER A 34 -42.11 -40.00 40.70
N HIS A 35 -40.87 -39.56 40.47
CA HIS A 35 -40.16 -38.59 41.30
C HIS A 35 -40.31 -37.15 40.79
N ILE A 36 -40.89 -36.95 39.59
CA ILE A 36 -41.19 -35.61 39.03
C ILE A 36 -42.57 -35.17 39.52
N ARG A 37 -42.65 -34.52 40.68
CA ARG A 37 -43.94 -34.11 41.30
C ARG A 37 -44.21 -32.63 41.21
N THR A 38 -43.17 -31.82 41.01
CA THR A 38 -43.26 -30.38 40.87
C THR A 38 -42.62 -29.92 39.57
N VAL A 39 -42.95 -28.70 39.14
CA VAL A 39 -42.24 -28.05 38.02
C VAL A 39 -40.75 -27.89 38.33
N GLY A 40 -40.39 -27.72 39.61
CA GLY A 40 -39.00 -27.68 40.07
C GLY A 40 -38.25 -28.97 39.79
N ASP A 41 -38.89 -30.13 39.98
CA ASP A 41 -38.27 -31.44 39.70
C ASP A 41 -38.07 -31.67 38.19
N ALA A 42 -39.04 -31.24 37.38
CA ALA A 42 -38.91 -31.29 35.92
C ALA A 42 -37.81 -30.33 35.41
N PHE A 43 -37.66 -29.17 36.05
CA PHE A 43 -36.56 -28.25 35.78
C PHE A 43 -35.21 -28.81 36.25
N TRP A 44 -35.15 -29.48 37.40
CA TRP A 44 -33.92 -30.16 37.85
C TRP A 44 -33.50 -31.26 36.88
N TYR A 45 -34.43 -32.13 36.47
CA TYR A 45 -34.21 -33.12 35.43
C TYR A 45 -33.67 -32.46 34.14
N SER A 46 -34.22 -31.29 33.77
CA SER A 46 -33.75 -30.57 32.60
C SER A 46 -32.30 -30.12 32.67
N ILE A 47 -31.86 -29.61 33.83
CA ILE A 47 -30.49 -29.13 34.01
C ILE A 47 -29.52 -30.30 34.01
N VAL A 48 -29.84 -31.36 34.75
CA VAL A 48 -29.00 -32.57 34.87
C VAL A 48 -28.85 -33.28 33.53
N THR A 49 -29.90 -33.28 32.71
CA THR A 49 -29.87 -33.81 31.34
C THR A 49 -29.10 -32.88 30.40
N LEU A 50 -29.29 -31.55 30.49
CA LEU A 50 -28.57 -30.55 29.71
C LEU A 50 -27.06 -30.59 29.93
N THR A 51 -26.62 -30.76 31.18
CA THR A 51 -25.20 -30.88 31.53
C THR A 51 -24.63 -32.28 31.29
N THR A 52 -25.48 -33.23 30.85
CA THR A 52 -25.12 -34.64 30.62
C THR A 52 -24.59 -35.38 31.85
N VAL A 53 -24.89 -34.87 33.06
CA VAL A 53 -24.44 -35.48 34.33
C VAL A 53 -25.25 -36.74 34.65
N GLY A 54 -26.58 -36.67 34.55
CA GLY A 54 -27.47 -37.83 34.71
C GLY A 54 -27.39 -38.54 36.07
N TYR A 55 -27.66 -37.85 37.19
CA TYR A 55 -27.65 -38.46 38.53
C TYR A 55 -28.58 -39.67 38.70
N GLY A 56 -29.66 -39.75 37.92
CA GLY A 56 -30.64 -40.85 37.98
C GLY A 56 -31.58 -40.78 39.19
N ASP A 57 -31.55 -39.68 39.93
CA ASP A 57 -32.39 -39.36 41.08
C ASP A 57 -33.84 -39.01 40.68
N VAL A 58 -34.00 -38.34 39.54
CA VAL A 58 -35.28 -37.94 38.98
C VAL A 58 -35.35 -38.41 37.53
N LEU A 59 -36.31 -39.28 37.20
CA LEU A 59 -36.45 -39.89 35.87
C LEU A 59 -37.93 -39.99 35.49
N PRO A 60 -38.29 -39.77 34.21
CA PRO A 60 -39.65 -40.01 33.74
C PRO A 60 -39.96 -41.50 33.68
N VAL A 61 -41.06 -41.91 34.31
CA VAL A 61 -41.50 -43.31 34.37
C VAL A 61 -42.69 -43.58 33.44
N SER A 62 -43.48 -42.56 33.10
CA SER A 62 -44.62 -42.68 32.19
C SER A 62 -44.19 -42.91 30.74
N ARG A 63 -45.07 -43.49 29.91
CA ARG A 63 -44.77 -43.73 28.49
C ARG A 63 -44.61 -42.40 27.75
N GLU A 64 -45.50 -41.47 28.05
CA GLU A 64 -45.53 -40.11 27.52
C GLU A 64 -44.30 -39.31 27.98
N GLY A 65 -43.98 -39.36 29.28
CA GLY A 65 -42.82 -38.69 29.86
C GLY A 65 -41.49 -39.23 29.32
N ARG A 66 -41.39 -40.53 29.02
CA ARG A 66 -40.20 -41.09 28.34
C ARG A 66 -40.06 -40.59 26.91
N ALA A 67 -41.15 -40.47 26.15
CA ALA A 67 -41.12 -39.90 24.81
C ALA A 67 -40.69 -38.42 24.84
N ILE A 68 -41.23 -37.65 25.79
CA ILE A 68 -40.82 -36.26 26.03
C ILE A 68 -39.34 -36.21 26.44
N GLY A 69 -38.90 -37.12 27.32
CA GLY A 69 -37.51 -37.24 27.76
C GLY A 69 -36.53 -37.50 26.61
N VAL A 70 -36.90 -38.31 25.61
CA VAL A 70 -36.08 -38.51 24.40
C VAL A 70 -35.93 -37.22 23.60
N VAL A 71 -37.03 -36.49 23.37
CA VAL A 71 -37.00 -35.18 22.69
C VAL A 71 -36.15 -34.20 23.50
N PHE A 72 -36.29 -34.21 24.81
CA PHE A 72 -35.53 -33.39 25.74
C PHE A 72 -34.04 -33.64 25.61
N LEU A 73 -33.64 -34.90 25.65
CA LEU A 73 -32.25 -35.33 25.56
C LEU A 73 -31.61 -34.84 24.26
N LEU A 74 -32.27 -35.04 23.11
CA LEU A 74 -31.78 -34.58 21.81
C LEU A 74 -31.62 -33.05 21.75
N LEU A 75 -32.60 -32.30 22.27
CA LEU A 75 -32.55 -30.83 22.33
C LEU A 75 -31.44 -30.34 23.27
N SER A 76 -31.34 -30.93 24.46
CA SER A 76 -30.33 -30.63 25.47
C SER A 76 -28.91 -30.86 24.93
N THR A 77 -28.63 -31.99 24.28
CA THR A 77 -27.32 -32.26 23.68
C THR A 77 -26.99 -31.23 22.59
N GLY A 78 -27.95 -30.91 21.70
CA GLY A 78 -27.75 -29.89 20.67
C GLY A 78 -27.43 -28.51 21.26
N LEU A 79 -28.16 -28.09 22.31
CA LEU A 79 -27.91 -26.83 23.01
C LEU A 79 -26.53 -26.79 23.65
N LEU A 80 -26.13 -27.85 24.36
CA LEU A 80 -24.81 -27.91 25.01
C LEU A 80 -23.67 -27.80 23.97
N VAL A 81 -23.75 -28.53 22.86
CA VAL A 81 -22.75 -28.48 21.78
C VAL A 81 -22.65 -27.08 21.20
N THR A 82 -23.79 -26.41 20.93
CA THR A 82 -23.77 -25.03 20.42
C THR A 82 -23.22 -24.04 21.44
N LEU A 83 -23.55 -24.19 22.72
CA LEU A 83 -23.05 -23.33 23.80
C LEU A 83 -21.53 -23.46 23.95
N ILE A 84 -21.02 -24.69 24.03
CA ILE A 84 -19.57 -24.94 24.05
C ILE A 84 -18.92 -24.34 22.80
N GLY A 85 -19.49 -24.56 21.62
CA GLY A 85 -19.00 -23.97 20.37
C GLY A 85 -18.93 -22.44 20.41
N THR A 86 -19.94 -21.76 20.96
CA THR A 86 -19.95 -20.30 21.09
C THR A 86 -18.91 -19.79 22.08
N VAL A 87 -18.74 -20.47 23.23
CA VAL A 87 -17.72 -20.11 24.23
C VAL A 87 -16.32 -20.30 23.64
N VAL A 88 -16.06 -21.43 22.99
CA VAL A 88 -14.79 -21.70 22.31
C VAL A 88 -14.53 -20.66 21.21
N SER A 89 -15.55 -20.33 20.41
CA SER A 89 -15.44 -19.30 19.37
C SER A 89 -15.12 -17.91 19.95
N PHE A 90 -15.75 -17.52 21.06
CA PHE A 90 -15.49 -16.24 21.72
C PHE A 90 -14.08 -16.20 22.32
N LEU A 91 -13.67 -17.27 23.00
CA LEU A 91 -12.34 -17.39 23.57
C LEU A 91 -11.26 -17.30 22.48
N ARG A 92 -11.43 -18.04 21.38
CA ARG A 92 -10.47 -18.07 20.27
C ARG A 92 -10.45 -16.76 19.47
N GLY A 93 -11.61 -16.13 19.24
CA GLY A 93 -11.74 -14.98 18.34
C GLY A 93 -11.56 -13.61 18.98
N GLU A 94 -11.89 -13.45 20.27
CA GLU A 94 -11.83 -12.15 20.94
C GLU A 94 -11.02 -12.20 22.25
N ALA A 95 -11.39 -13.07 23.20
CA ALA A 95 -10.86 -12.98 24.56
C ALA A 95 -9.36 -13.30 24.65
N PHE A 96 -8.92 -14.41 24.04
CA PHE A 96 -7.53 -14.83 24.09
C PHE A 96 -6.59 -13.88 23.33
N PRO A 97 -6.89 -13.45 22.07
CA PRO A 97 -6.06 -12.44 21.40
C PRO A 97 -5.99 -11.11 22.15
N MET A 98 -7.10 -10.62 22.74
CA MET A 98 -7.10 -9.39 23.55
C MET A 98 -6.23 -9.52 24.81
N LEU A 99 -6.27 -10.69 25.46
CA LEU A 99 -5.41 -10.99 26.60
C LEU A 99 -3.93 -11.04 26.19
N LEU A 100 -3.61 -11.65 25.04
CA LEU A 100 -2.24 -11.66 24.52
C LEU A 100 -1.74 -10.24 24.20
N LEU A 101 -2.59 -9.41 23.60
CA LEU A 101 -2.27 -8.00 23.36
C LEU A 101 -1.98 -7.26 24.67
N PHE A 102 -2.76 -7.50 25.73
CA PHE A 102 -2.49 -6.91 27.04
C PHE A 102 -1.06 -7.15 27.51
N PHE A 103 -0.59 -8.40 27.41
CA PHE A 103 0.77 -8.78 27.81
C PHE A 103 1.86 -8.26 26.84
N ARG A 104 1.50 -7.95 25.59
CA ARG A 104 2.41 -7.44 24.55
C ARG A 104 2.29 -5.92 24.33
N ARG A 105 1.77 -5.16 25.30
CA ARG A 105 1.57 -3.70 25.16
C ARG A 105 2.84 -2.87 24.96
N SER A 106 4.02 -3.36 25.35
CA SER A 106 5.30 -2.67 25.12
C SER A 106 5.82 -2.76 23.67
N LYS A 107 5.30 -3.68 22.86
CA LYS A 107 5.72 -3.95 21.48
C LYS A 107 5.08 -3.01 20.46
N ASN A 108 5.61 -2.93 19.24
CA ASN A 108 4.97 -2.21 18.13
C ASN A 108 3.83 -3.07 17.56
N TRP A 109 2.66 -2.46 17.32
CA TRP A 109 1.49 -3.20 16.85
C TRP A 109 1.14 -2.77 15.43
N TYR A 110 1.06 -3.75 14.53
CA TYR A 110 0.72 -3.57 13.13
C TYR A 110 -0.59 -4.30 12.86
N TYR A 111 -1.64 -3.54 12.62
CA TYR A 111 -2.97 -4.06 12.32
C TYR A 111 -3.25 -3.99 10.83
N PHE A 112 -3.71 -5.10 10.25
CA PHE A 112 -4.18 -5.18 8.88
C PHE A 112 -5.69 -5.42 8.90
N ALA A 113 -6.45 -4.63 8.14
CA ALA A 113 -7.91 -4.71 8.13
C ALA A 113 -8.43 -6.11 7.72
N ASP A 114 -7.68 -6.78 6.87
CA ASP A 114 -7.93 -8.11 6.33
C ASP A 114 -6.60 -8.88 6.15
N PHE A 115 -6.72 -10.21 6.06
CA PHE A 115 -5.67 -11.06 5.52
C PHE A 115 -5.87 -11.16 4.00
N SER A 116 -4.76 -11.04 3.27
CA SER A 116 -4.63 -11.06 1.80
C SER A 116 -3.16 -11.26 1.44
N ALA A 117 -2.85 -11.61 0.18
CA ALA A 117 -1.46 -11.78 -0.28
C ALA A 117 -0.60 -10.51 -0.06
N GLU A 118 -1.16 -9.34 -0.34
CA GLU A 118 -0.48 -8.04 -0.19
C GLU A 118 -0.21 -7.73 1.29
N SER A 119 -1.20 -7.98 2.16
CA SER A 119 -1.04 -7.78 3.61
C SER A 119 -0.03 -8.75 4.23
N ASP A 120 -0.01 -10.01 3.77
CA ASP A 120 0.92 -11.03 4.23
C ASP A 120 2.36 -10.67 3.86
N THR A 121 2.55 -10.22 2.62
CA THR A 121 3.85 -9.79 2.12
C THR A 121 4.41 -8.61 2.91
N LEU A 122 3.58 -7.58 3.16
CA LEU A 122 3.99 -6.45 4.00
C LEU A 122 4.28 -6.87 5.45
N ALA A 123 3.48 -7.77 6.02
CA ALA A 123 3.68 -8.24 7.38
C ALA A 123 5.01 -8.99 7.55
N LYS A 124 5.39 -9.82 6.56
CA LYS A 124 6.69 -10.51 6.53
C LYS A 124 7.85 -9.52 6.46
N ASP A 125 7.75 -8.50 5.61
CA ASP A 125 8.77 -7.45 5.51
C ASP A 125 8.90 -6.65 6.82
N ILE A 126 7.79 -6.25 7.44
CA ILE A 126 7.79 -5.58 8.74
C ILE A 126 8.43 -6.45 9.84
N LEU A 127 8.17 -7.77 9.84
CA LEU A 127 8.78 -8.68 10.80
C LEU A 127 10.29 -8.81 10.62
N HIS A 128 10.78 -8.65 9.39
CA HIS A 128 12.21 -8.61 9.09
C HIS A 128 12.84 -7.28 9.58
N GLU A 129 12.13 -6.15 9.44
CA GLU A 129 12.65 -4.83 9.85
C GLU A 129 12.49 -4.54 11.34
N ASP A 130 11.44 -5.06 12.00
CA ASP A 130 11.12 -4.84 13.41
C ASP A 130 10.93 -6.14 14.18
N GLU A 131 11.99 -6.55 14.89
CA GLU A 131 11.98 -7.73 15.78
C GLU A 131 10.93 -7.65 16.91
N ASN A 132 10.45 -6.45 17.22
CA ASN A 132 9.42 -6.21 18.24
C ASN A 132 8.01 -6.04 17.65
N ALA A 133 7.80 -6.35 16.36
CA ALA A 133 6.50 -6.27 15.73
C ALA A 133 5.50 -7.31 16.29
N VAL A 134 4.24 -6.90 16.36
CA VAL A 134 3.09 -7.75 16.63
C VAL A 134 2.10 -7.56 15.49
N ILE A 135 1.92 -8.61 14.69
CA ILE A 135 1.02 -8.60 13.53
C ILE A 135 -0.38 -9.02 13.95
N ILE A 136 -1.38 -8.22 13.56
CA ILE A 136 -2.79 -8.41 13.88
C ILE A 136 -3.62 -8.31 12.60
N TYR A 137 -4.42 -9.33 12.28
CA TYR A 137 -5.33 -9.34 11.15
C TYR A 137 -6.78 -9.16 11.60
N GLY A 138 -7.53 -8.30 10.92
CA GLY A 138 -8.89 -7.94 11.28
C GLY A 138 -9.95 -8.96 10.85
N ILE A 139 -9.83 -9.49 9.64
CA ILE A 139 -10.77 -10.45 9.05
C ILE A 139 -9.96 -11.52 8.34
N ARG A 140 -10.27 -12.78 8.60
CA ARG A 140 -9.85 -13.90 7.77
C ARG A 140 -10.97 -14.19 6.78
N ARG A 141 -10.71 -14.18 5.47
CA ARG A 141 -11.69 -14.66 4.50
C ARG A 141 -11.67 -16.18 4.51
N ASP A 142 -12.84 -16.81 4.48
CA ASP A 142 -12.95 -18.28 4.51
C ASP A 142 -12.32 -18.96 3.27
N GLU A 143 -12.01 -18.19 2.22
CA GLU A 143 -11.40 -18.64 0.97
C GLU A 143 -9.86 -18.74 1.03
N GLU A 144 -9.21 -18.24 2.10
CA GLU A 144 -7.75 -18.26 2.27
C GLU A 144 -7.29 -19.53 3.00
N ILE A 145 -6.76 -20.47 2.20
CA ILE A 145 -6.35 -21.82 2.64
C ILE A 145 -5.04 -21.77 3.45
N GLU A 146 -4.12 -20.85 3.11
CA GLU A 146 -2.82 -20.78 3.76
C GLU A 146 -2.88 -19.98 5.07
N THR A 147 -2.31 -20.57 6.12
CA THR A 147 -2.10 -19.88 7.39
C THR A 147 -0.72 -19.24 7.39
N PRO A 148 -0.57 -18.01 7.92
CA PRO A 148 0.74 -17.40 8.10
C PRO A 148 1.71 -18.34 8.83
N ASP A 149 2.94 -18.42 8.34
CA ASP A 149 4.02 -19.23 8.90
C ASP A 149 4.79 -18.51 10.03
N TYR A 150 4.33 -17.31 10.41
CA TYR A 150 4.89 -16.48 11.47
C TYR A 150 3.86 -16.15 12.58
N PRO A 151 4.31 -15.72 13.77
CA PRO A 151 3.42 -15.42 14.89
C PRO A 151 2.50 -14.21 14.60
N CYS A 152 1.24 -14.46 14.27
CA CYS A 152 0.21 -13.44 14.07
C CYS A 152 -1.05 -13.72 14.93
N MET A 153 -1.92 -12.72 15.04
CA MET A 153 -3.21 -12.85 15.71
C MET A 153 -4.35 -12.41 14.80
N PHE A 154 -5.48 -13.10 14.85
CA PHE A 154 -6.71 -12.66 14.19
C PHE A 154 -7.64 -12.05 15.24
N LEU A 155 -8.05 -10.80 15.03
CA LEU A 155 -8.88 -10.06 15.97
C LEU A 155 -9.88 -9.16 15.24
N ASN A 156 -11.14 -9.59 15.24
CA ASN A 156 -12.23 -8.89 14.57
C ASN A 156 -12.99 -7.96 15.53
N VAL A 157 -12.31 -6.95 16.07
CA VAL A 157 -12.91 -5.91 16.92
C VAL A 157 -12.71 -4.51 16.31
N SER A 158 -13.36 -3.50 16.88
CA SER A 158 -13.17 -2.11 16.41
C SER A 158 -11.74 -1.62 16.71
N PRO A 159 -11.13 -0.82 15.82
CA PRO A 159 -9.80 -0.25 16.03
C PRO A 159 -9.64 0.45 17.38
N SER A 160 -10.65 1.20 17.84
CA SER A 160 -10.65 1.84 19.15
C SER A 160 -10.39 0.86 20.30
N ARG A 161 -11.07 -0.30 20.32
CA ARG A 161 -10.89 -1.31 21.36
C ARG A 161 -9.49 -1.92 21.33
N ILE A 162 -8.87 -2.03 20.16
CA ILE A 162 -7.48 -2.50 20.03
C ILE A 162 -6.56 -1.45 20.65
N VAL A 163 -6.70 -0.19 20.26
CA VAL A 163 -5.86 0.92 20.73
C VAL A 163 -5.99 1.12 22.25
N ASP A 164 -7.20 1.04 22.80
CA ASP A 164 -7.46 1.15 24.23
C ASP A 164 -6.66 0.12 25.05
N GLN A 165 -6.39 -1.06 24.48
CA GLN A 165 -5.64 -2.12 25.13
C GLN A 165 -4.17 -1.74 25.41
N LYS A 166 -3.64 -0.71 24.74
CA LYS A 166 -2.32 -0.13 25.06
C LYS A 166 -2.30 0.57 26.43
N HIS A 167 -3.43 1.08 26.92
CA HIS A 167 -3.51 1.90 28.13
C HIS A 167 -2.49 3.07 28.16
N GLY A 168 -2.25 3.71 27.01
CA GLY A 168 -1.28 4.80 26.89
C GLY A 168 0.18 4.39 27.15
N LYS A 169 0.49 3.09 27.23
CA LYS A 169 1.85 2.56 27.37
C LYS A 169 2.34 1.98 26.05
N GLY A 170 3.49 2.45 25.58
CA GLY A 170 4.25 1.81 24.50
C GLY A 170 4.33 2.62 23.21
N LYS A 171 5.16 2.11 22.29
CA LYS A 171 5.42 2.64 20.95
C LYS A 171 4.20 2.53 20.02
N LYS A 172 4.31 3.17 18.85
CA LYS A 172 3.28 3.39 17.81
C LYS A 172 2.41 2.16 17.49
N CYS A 173 1.14 2.42 17.21
CA CYS A 173 0.22 1.45 16.62
C CYS A 173 -0.08 1.91 15.20
N THR A 174 0.13 1.01 14.23
CA THR A 174 0.01 1.32 12.82
C THR A 174 -1.06 0.44 12.19
N PHE A 175 -1.95 1.03 11.40
CA PHE A 175 -3.08 0.36 10.77
C PHE A 175 -2.93 0.39 9.25
N PHE A 176 -3.10 -0.75 8.60
CA PHE A 176 -3.02 -0.93 7.16
C PHE A 176 -4.37 -1.33 6.57
N PHE A 177 -4.72 -0.61 5.51
CA PHE A 177 -5.90 -0.84 4.68
C PHE A 177 -5.41 -1.13 3.27
N MET A 178 -5.20 -2.42 2.97
CA MET A 178 -4.48 -2.86 1.76
C MET A 178 -5.38 -2.94 0.53
N LYS A 179 -6.70 -3.00 0.71
CA LYS A 179 -7.67 -2.94 -0.38
C LYS A 179 -7.81 -1.52 -0.92
N GLU A 180 -8.03 -1.43 -2.22
CA GLU A 180 -8.24 -0.15 -2.89
C GLU A 180 -9.50 0.54 -2.37
N ASN A 181 -9.35 1.81 -1.97
CA ASN A 181 -10.42 2.66 -1.46
C ASN A 181 -11.10 2.10 -0.20
N ASP A 182 -10.42 1.24 0.55
CA ASP A 182 -11.00 0.57 1.72
C ASP A 182 -11.42 1.58 2.82
N ILE A 183 -10.71 2.72 2.98
CA ILE A 183 -11.15 3.76 3.94
C ILE A 183 -12.55 4.31 3.61
N GLY A 184 -12.91 4.43 2.33
CA GLY A 184 -14.21 4.96 1.92
C GLY A 184 -15.37 3.96 2.10
N VAL A 185 -15.07 2.66 2.21
CA VAL A 185 -16.06 1.58 2.21
C VAL A 185 -16.09 0.80 3.53
N ASN A 186 -14.97 0.74 4.23
CA ASN A 186 -14.79 -0.06 5.43
C ASN A 186 -15.34 0.65 6.67
N MET A 187 -16.38 0.07 7.27
CA MET A 187 -16.97 0.61 8.51
C MET A 187 -15.96 0.72 9.67
N LYS A 188 -14.87 -0.06 9.65
CA LYS A 188 -13.80 0.04 10.66
C LYS A 188 -12.94 1.29 10.49
N ALA A 189 -13.00 1.97 9.34
CA ALA A 189 -12.27 3.21 9.10
C ALA A 189 -12.90 4.44 9.75
N ILE A 190 -14.14 4.33 10.24
CA ILE A 190 -14.87 5.44 10.88
C ILE A 190 -14.17 5.85 12.18
N GLY A 191 -13.79 7.13 12.27
CA GLY A 191 -13.19 7.72 13.48
C GLY A 191 -11.70 7.45 13.66
N LEU A 192 -11.02 6.78 12.72
CA LEU A 192 -9.57 6.53 12.81
C LEU A 192 -8.72 7.81 12.91
N HIS A 193 -9.18 8.90 12.28
CA HIS A 193 -8.50 10.19 12.31
C HIS A 193 -8.43 10.83 13.72
N GLN A 194 -9.21 10.32 14.67
CA GLN A 194 -9.26 10.81 16.06
C GLN A 194 -8.38 9.98 17.00
N LEU A 195 -7.88 8.83 16.53
CA LEU A 195 -7.09 7.92 17.34
C LEU A 195 -5.59 8.25 17.22
N PRO A 196 -4.80 8.07 18.29
CA PRO A 196 -3.35 8.30 18.28
C PRO A 196 -2.61 7.15 17.59
N ILE A 197 -2.90 6.93 16.31
CA ILE A 197 -2.37 5.84 15.48
C ILE A 197 -1.97 6.38 14.11
N ASP A 198 -1.01 5.73 13.47
CA ASP A 198 -0.67 5.98 12.07
C ASP A 198 -1.50 5.03 11.20
N VAL A 199 -2.16 5.56 10.17
CA VAL A 199 -2.98 4.75 9.23
C VAL A 199 -2.40 4.86 7.84
N TYR A 200 -2.21 3.72 7.18
CA TYR A 200 -1.76 3.63 5.79
C TYR A 200 -2.84 2.94 4.96
N ALA A 201 -3.28 3.60 3.89
CA ALA A 201 -4.35 3.09 3.05
C ALA A 201 -4.03 3.15 1.57
N ARG A 202 -4.39 2.09 0.85
CA ARG A 202 -4.23 2.01 -0.60
C ARG A 202 -5.33 2.82 -1.30
N THR A 203 -4.94 3.63 -2.28
CA THR A 203 -5.88 4.35 -3.15
C THR A 203 -5.38 4.39 -4.59
N THR A 204 -6.31 4.53 -5.53
CA THR A 204 -6.05 4.70 -6.96
C THR A 204 -6.18 6.16 -7.42
N SER A 205 -6.77 7.01 -6.57
CA SER A 205 -7.07 8.40 -6.90
C SER A 205 -7.26 9.22 -5.63
N GLY A 206 -6.53 10.32 -5.47
CA GLY A 206 -6.69 11.22 -4.33
C GLY A 206 -5.42 11.98 -3.97
N ARG A 207 -5.52 12.91 -3.03
CA ARG A 207 -4.35 13.51 -2.37
C ARG A 207 -3.68 12.46 -1.47
N GLU A 208 -2.35 12.52 -1.34
CA GLU A 208 -1.60 11.60 -0.46
C GLU A 208 -1.97 11.76 1.04
N ASN A 209 -2.69 12.83 1.41
CA ASN A 209 -3.07 13.13 2.78
C ASN A 209 -4.53 13.66 2.86
N MET A 210 -5.39 13.01 3.65
CA MET A 210 -6.75 13.54 3.97
C MET A 210 -6.81 14.19 5.36
N SER A 211 -6.06 13.67 6.33
CA SER A 211 -6.05 14.12 7.73
C SER A 211 -4.76 13.65 8.39
N GLY A 212 -4.19 14.44 9.31
CA GLY A 212 -2.79 14.35 9.75
C GLY A 212 -2.18 12.97 10.08
N ASN A 213 -2.98 11.98 10.49
CA ASN A 213 -2.51 10.63 10.82
C ASN A 213 -2.90 9.53 9.80
N ILE A 214 -3.49 9.90 8.66
CA ILE A 214 -3.89 8.99 7.57
C ILE A 214 -3.06 9.28 6.33
N HIS A 215 -2.20 8.34 5.98
CA HIS A 215 -1.30 8.38 4.85
C HIS A 215 -1.83 7.48 3.74
N PHE A 216 -1.88 8.01 2.52
CA PHE A 216 -2.22 7.21 1.35
C PHE A 216 -0.96 6.72 0.64
N PHE A 217 -1.03 5.50 0.14
CA PHE A 217 -0.03 4.98 -0.78
C PHE A 217 -0.69 4.43 -2.05
N HIS A 218 0.04 4.54 -3.15
CA HIS A 218 -0.39 4.11 -4.47
C HIS A 218 0.49 2.95 -4.90
N SER A 219 -0.04 1.73 -4.94
CA SER A 219 0.72 0.53 -5.34
C SER A 219 1.34 0.66 -6.73
N TYR A 220 0.64 1.35 -7.65
CA TYR A 220 1.11 1.61 -9.02
C TYR A 220 2.34 2.53 -9.04
N ASP A 221 2.35 3.58 -8.21
CA ASP A 221 3.49 4.49 -8.06
C ASP A 221 4.66 3.82 -7.34
N CYS A 222 4.38 3.02 -6.31
CA CYS A 222 5.36 2.16 -5.63
C CYS A 222 6.06 1.22 -6.64
N CYS A 223 5.28 0.54 -7.48
CA CYS A 223 5.77 -0.30 -8.56
C CYS A 223 6.65 0.48 -9.55
N ALA A 224 6.16 1.59 -10.08
CA ALA A 224 6.89 2.41 -11.04
C ALA A 224 8.20 2.97 -10.47
N ARG A 225 8.19 3.43 -9.21
CA ARG A 225 9.38 3.92 -8.51
C ARG A 225 10.38 2.78 -8.30
N SER A 226 9.93 1.62 -7.84
CA SER A 226 10.77 0.43 -7.67
C SER A 226 11.42 0.04 -9.00
N TYR A 227 10.63 0.01 -10.07
CA TYR A 227 11.09 -0.32 -11.41
C TYR A 227 12.22 0.63 -11.86
N TRP A 228 12.00 1.94 -11.92
CA TRP A 228 13.01 2.87 -12.42
C TRP A 228 14.25 2.98 -11.52
N ARG A 229 14.12 2.66 -10.22
CA ARG A 229 15.26 2.60 -9.31
C ARG A 229 16.15 1.38 -9.56
N THR A 230 15.55 0.21 -9.75
CA THR A 230 16.28 -1.04 -10.00
C THR A 230 16.73 -1.14 -11.46
N ASN A 231 15.98 -0.53 -12.37
CA ASN A 231 16.18 -0.55 -13.82
C ASN A 231 16.32 0.86 -14.38
N PRO A 232 17.33 1.63 -13.95
CA PRO A 232 17.48 3.00 -14.42
C PRO A 232 17.81 3.04 -15.92
N ILE A 233 17.55 4.17 -16.57
CA ILE A 233 17.86 4.32 -18.00
C ILE A 233 19.39 4.36 -18.21
N HIS A 234 19.85 3.65 -19.22
CA HIS A 234 21.23 3.70 -19.72
C HIS A 234 21.38 4.79 -20.78
N THR A 235 22.59 5.35 -20.89
CA THR A 235 22.88 6.44 -21.83
C THR A 235 22.75 5.98 -23.29
N SER A 236 22.84 4.67 -23.54
CA SER A 236 22.66 4.04 -24.85
C SER A 236 21.19 3.81 -25.24
N GLU A 237 20.26 3.79 -24.28
CA GLU A 237 18.84 3.54 -24.55
C GLU A 237 18.17 4.81 -25.09
N LYS A 238 17.58 4.71 -26.27
CA LYS A 238 16.87 5.82 -26.94
C LYS A 238 15.40 5.52 -27.18
N ILE A 239 15.00 4.27 -27.39
CA ILE A 239 13.63 3.91 -27.72
C ILE A 239 13.07 3.00 -26.62
N ILE A 240 12.10 3.53 -25.87
CA ILE A 240 11.42 2.82 -24.79
C ILE A 240 9.96 2.63 -25.18
N VAL A 241 9.48 1.40 -25.15
CA VAL A 241 8.10 1.05 -25.49
C VAL A 241 7.35 0.66 -24.22
N LEU A 242 6.20 1.28 -23.97
CA LEU A 242 5.24 0.90 -22.95
C LEU A 242 4.03 0.24 -23.63
N ILE A 243 3.74 -1.01 -23.27
CA ILE A 243 2.56 -1.74 -23.74
C ILE A 243 1.61 -1.96 -22.57
N GLY A 244 0.42 -1.35 -22.66
CA GLY A 244 -0.53 -1.23 -21.56
C GLY A 244 -0.45 0.17 -20.98
N PHE A 245 -1.57 0.90 -21.00
CA PHE A 245 -1.65 2.27 -20.47
C PHE A 245 -2.84 2.45 -19.54
N GLY A 246 -2.99 1.48 -18.63
CA GLY A 246 -3.82 1.58 -17.45
C GLY A 246 -3.08 2.26 -16.29
N HIS A 247 -3.37 1.86 -15.06
CA HIS A 247 -2.79 2.46 -13.86
C HIS A 247 -1.27 2.26 -13.75
N TYR A 248 -0.75 1.07 -14.07
CA TYR A 248 0.70 0.84 -14.07
C TYR A 248 1.42 1.62 -15.19
N GLY A 249 0.84 1.64 -16.39
CA GLY A 249 1.40 2.37 -17.53
C GLY A 249 1.46 3.88 -17.30
N GLU A 250 0.39 4.47 -16.77
CA GLU A 250 0.37 5.89 -16.37
C GLU A 250 1.43 6.17 -15.29
N ALA A 251 1.52 5.35 -14.24
CA ALA A 251 2.49 5.54 -13.15
C ALA A 251 3.95 5.40 -13.63
N LEU A 252 4.23 4.43 -14.52
CA LEU A 252 5.55 4.26 -15.11
C LEU A 252 5.97 5.47 -15.94
N LEU A 253 5.07 5.99 -16.77
CA LEU A 253 5.35 7.18 -17.58
C LEU A 253 5.50 8.43 -16.70
N GLU A 254 4.65 8.60 -15.68
CA GLU A 254 4.79 9.68 -14.71
C GLU A 254 6.17 9.69 -14.06
N ARG A 255 6.59 8.55 -13.50
CA ARG A 255 7.91 8.45 -12.86
C ARG A 255 9.01 8.70 -13.88
N ALA A 256 8.90 8.16 -15.09
CA ALA A 256 9.86 8.42 -16.16
C ALA A 256 10.00 9.93 -16.47
N ILE A 257 8.89 10.65 -16.60
CA ILE A 257 8.87 12.10 -16.82
C ILE A 257 9.58 12.84 -15.69
N LEU A 258 9.37 12.43 -14.44
CA LEU A 258 9.87 13.15 -13.28
C LEU A 258 11.32 12.82 -12.91
N THR A 259 11.79 11.60 -13.21
CA THR A 259 13.09 11.11 -12.72
C THR A 259 14.11 10.80 -13.80
N ASN A 260 13.71 10.48 -15.03
CA ASN A 260 14.65 9.98 -16.04
C ASN A 260 15.33 11.11 -16.83
N ILE A 261 16.08 11.96 -16.12
CA ILE A 261 16.79 13.11 -16.67
C ILE A 261 18.28 12.95 -16.36
N ILE A 262 19.04 12.55 -17.37
CA ILE A 262 20.46 12.14 -17.29
C ILE A 262 21.38 13.23 -17.85
N SER A 263 20.93 13.91 -18.92
CA SER A 263 21.65 15.02 -19.56
C SER A 263 20.66 16.05 -20.11
N SER A 264 21.10 17.30 -20.26
CA SER A 264 20.31 18.35 -20.90
C SER A 264 20.00 18.12 -22.38
N SER A 265 20.74 17.22 -23.04
CA SER A 265 20.64 16.94 -24.48
C SER A 265 20.18 15.51 -24.80
N GLN A 266 19.56 14.83 -23.83
CA GLN A 266 19.06 13.47 -24.00
C GLN A 266 17.95 13.36 -25.08
N GLU A 267 17.87 12.19 -25.71
CA GLU A 267 17.00 11.92 -26.87
C GLU A 267 16.14 10.66 -26.66
N ILE A 268 15.53 10.55 -25.49
CA ILE A 268 14.70 9.41 -25.12
C ILE A 268 13.32 9.55 -25.77
N CYS A 269 12.92 8.50 -26.49
CA CYS A 269 11.68 8.41 -27.22
C CYS A 269 10.79 7.33 -26.59
N TYR A 270 9.73 7.75 -25.92
CA TYR A 270 8.74 6.84 -25.35
C TYR A 270 7.63 6.56 -26.37
N HIS A 271 7.34 5.29 -26.63
CA HIS A 271 6.20 4.83 -27.41
C HIS A 271 5.19 4.19 -26.48
N VAL A 272 4.00 4.78 -26.36
CA VAL A 272 2.97 4.36 -25.44
C VAL A 272 1.81 3.75 -26.22
N PHE A 273 1.56 2.46 -26.00
CA PHE A 273 0.44 1.72 -26.59
C PHE A 273 -0.68 1.55 -25.56
N GLY A 274 -1.81 2.21 -25.79
CA GLY A 274 -3.00 2.19 -24.92
C GLY A 274 -3.79 3.50 -24.97
N ASP A 275 -4.90 3.58 -24.25
CA ASP A 275 -5.74 4.79 -24.23
C ASP A 275 -5.16 5.89 -23.33
N ALA A 276 -4.42 6.82 -23.92
CA ALA A 276 -3.87 7.98 -23.22
C ALA A 276 -4.83 9.18 -23.13
N SER A 277 -6.10 9.04 -23.54
CA SER A 277 -7.03 10.17 -23.65
C SER A 277 -7.31 10.85 -22.31
N ARG A 278 -7.33 10.10 -21.21
CA ARG A 278 -7.49 10.65 -19.86
C ARG A 278 -6.23 11.40 -19.42
N PHE A 279 -5.08 10.73 -19.49
CA PHE A 279 -3.78 11.27 -19.12
C PHE A 279 -3.50 12.62 -19.81
N LEU A 280 -3.67 12.71 -21.13
CA LEU A 280 -3.44 13.94 -21.90
C LEU A 280 -4.39 15.09 -21.55
N ARG A 281 -5.61 14.79 -21.09
CA ARG A 281 -6.57 15.83 -20.62
C ARG A 281 -6.17 16.40 -19.25
N ILE A 282 -5.55 15.58 -18.41
CA ILE A 282 -5.06 15.98 -17.09
C ILE A 282 -3.76 16.79 -17.23
N HIS A 283 -2.81 16.33 -18.06
CA HIS A 283 -1.48 16.94 -18.19
C HIS A 283 -1.37 17.85 -19.42
N GLN A 284 -2.04 19.00 -19.37
CA GLN A 284 -2.14 19.92 -20.51
C GLN A 284 -0.80 20.53 -20.91
N ASN A 285 0.10 20.72 -19.95
CA ASN A 285 1.42 21.30 -20.17
C ASN A 285 2.50 20.27 -20.55
N LEU A 286 2.14 18.99 -20.79
CA LEU A 286 3.12 17.95 -21.17
C LEU A 286 3.92 18.29 -22.43
N HIS A 287 3.30 19.02 -23.38
CA HIS A 287 3.93 19.50 -24.61
C HIS A 287 5.05 20.53 -24.38
N LYS A 288 5.17 21.09 -23.17
CA LYS A 288 6.28 21.95 -22.75
C LYS A 288 7.52 21.15 -22.34
N ILE A 289 7.32 19.89 -22.00
CA ILE A 289 8.36 18.97 -21.53
C ILE A 289 8.85 18.10 -22.70
N TYR A 290 7.91 17.51 -23.44
CA TYR A 290 8.18 16.55 -24.52
C TYR A 290 7.60 17.02 -25.84
N TYR A 291 8.26 16.65 -26.94
CA TYR A 291 7.62 16.67 -28.25
C TYR A 291 6.63 15.51 -28.37
N ILE A 292 5.35 15.85 -28.53
CA ILE A 292 4.28 14.86 -28.60
C ILE A 292 4.05 14.44 -30.06
N ASN A 293 4.10 13.14 -30.32
CA ASN A 293 3.91 12.50 -31.62
C ASN A 293 4.82 13.06 -32.73
N LYS A 294 6.00 13.55 -32.35
CA LYS A 294 7.00 14.10 -33.25
C LYS A 294 8.37 13.83 -32.66
N ARG A 295 9.29 13.33 -33.50
CA ARG A 295 10.69 13.14 -33.11
C ARG A 295 11.48 14.40 -33.43
N VAL A 296 12.28 14.86 -32.47
CA VAL A 296 13.19 15.99 -32.62
C VAL A 296 14.55 15.58 -32.07
N TYR A 297 15.63 15.90 -32.78
CA TYR A 297 16.98 15.64 -32.32
C TYR A 297 17.32 16.51 -31.11
N HIS A 298 18.15 16.00 -30.21
CA HIS A 298 18.53 16.60 -28.92
C HIS A 298 17.37 16.90 -27.96
N HIS A 299 16.22 16.27 -28.17
CA HIS A 299 15.06 16.42 -27.30
C HIS A 299 14.31 15.10 -27.12
N ASP A 300 13.77 14.93 -25.92
CA ASP A 300 12.91 13.79 -25.65
C ASP A 300 11.55 13.92 -26.37
N SER A 301 10.97 12.77 -26.69
CA SER A 301 9.69 12.68 -27.42
C SER A 301 8.79 11.60 -26.83
N ILE A 302 7.47 11.81 -26.91
CA ILE A 302 6.48 10.79 -26.53
C ILE A 302 5.50 10.59 -27.68
N PHE A 303 5.35 9.34 -28.12
CA PHE A 303 4.38 8.93 -29.11
C PHE A 303 3.26 8.12 -28.45
N PHE A 304 2.02 8.58 -28.60
CA PHE A 304 0.83 7.88 -28.13
C PHE A 304 0.14 7.19 -29.30
N HIS A 305 0.04 5.86 -29.24
CA HIS A 305 -0.54 5.03 -30.30
C HIS A 305 -1.91 4.52 -29.88
N LYS A 306 -2.93 4.84 -30.68
CA LYS A 306 -4.29 4.28 -30.53
C LYS A 306 -4.41 2.89 -31.15
N GLU A 307 -3.56 2.58 -32.12
CA GLU A 307 -3.52 1.29 -32.80
C GLU A 307 -2.83 0.24 -31.92
N SER A 308 -3.09 -1.04 -32.22
CA SER A 308 -2.45 -2.13 -31.49
C SER A 308 -0.94 -2.13 -31.75
N TRP A 309 -0.15 -2.35 -30.70
CA TRP A 309 1.31 -2.52 -30.81
C TRP A 309 1.71 -3.56 -31.88
N THR A 310 0.85 -4.54 -32.16
CA THR A 310 1.08 -5.60 -33.15
C THR A 310 1.28 -5.10 -34.59
N VAL A 311 0.82 -3.89 -34.95
CA VAL A 311 1.04 -3.35 -36.30
C VAL A 311 2.39 -2.65 -36.44
N HIS A 312 3.03 -2.26 -35.33
CA HIS A 312 4.23 -1.42 -35.30
C HIS A 312 5.53 -2.22 -35.21
N HIS A 313 5.75 -3.12 -36.17
CA HIS A 313 6.90 -4.03 -36.21
C HIS A 313 8.26 -3.30 -36.13
N ASP A 314 8.41 -2.18 -36.85
CA ASP A 314 9.66 -1.42 -36.85
C ASP A 314 9.97 -0.78 -35.49
N ILE A 315 8.94 -0.37 -34.75
CA ILE A 315 9.10 0.21 -33.42
C ILE A 315 9.58 -0.88 -32.45
N LEU A 316 8.93 -2.05 -32.47
CA LEU A 316 9.29 -3.19 -31.61
C LEU A 316 10.70 -3.72 -31.91
N LYS A 317 11.06 -3.78 -33.20
CA LYS A 317 12.39 -4.25 -33.64
C LYS A 317 13.51 -3.32 -33.18
N ASN A 318 13.27 -2.01 -33.21
CA ASN A 318 14.27 -1.00 -32.83
C ASN A 318 14.18 -0.54 -31.37
N ALA A 319 13.24 -1.09 -30.59
CA ALA A 319 13.10 -0.76 -29.18
C ALA A 319 14.32 -1.29 -28.40
N ASP A 320 14.95 -0.42 -27.62
CA ASP A 320 16.01 -0.81 -26.67
C ASP A 320 15.42 -1.48 -25.44
N ARG A 321 14.19 -1.09 -25.09
CA ARG A 321 13.44 -1.62 -23.95
C ARG A 321 11.95 -1.66 -24.26
N ILE A 322 11.31 -2.80 -24.00
CA ILE A 322 9.86 -2.97 -24.04
C ILE A 322 9.39 -3.31 -22.63
N ILE A 323 8.46 -2.53 -22.11
CA ILE A 323 7.89 -2.68 -20.78
C ILE A 323 6.41 -3.03 -20.95
N ILE A 324 6.04 -4.23 -20.52
CA ILE A 324 4.66 -4.71 -20.52
C ILE A 324 4.06 -4.39 -19.16
N CYS A 325 3.12 -3.46 -19.12
CA CYS A 325 2.55 -2.88 -17.91
C CYS A 325 1.01 -2.85 -17.93
N GLU A 326 0.41 -3.91 -18.49
CA GLU A 326 -1.02 -4.14 -18.37
C GLU A 326 -1.44 -4.36 -16.91
N ASP A 327 -2.60 -3.80 -16.55
CA ASP A 327 -3.17 -3.96 -15.22
C ASP A 327 -3.65 -5.41 -15.00
N ASP A 328 -4.14 -6.07 -16.06
CA ASP A 328 -4.46 -7.51 -16.07
C ASP A 328 -3.21 -8.35 -16.41
N GLU A 329 -2.72 -9.10 -15.42
CA GLU A 329 -1.52 -9.93 -15.58
C GLU A 329 -1.69 -11.00 -16.67
N ASN A 330 -2.89 -11.55 -16.88
CA ASN A 330 -3.11 -12.56 -17.91
C ASN A 330 -2.90 -11.97 -19.32
N LEU A 331 -3.36 -10.74 -19.52
CA LEU A 331 -3.14 -10.02 -20.77
C LEU A 331 -1.66 -9.70 -20.96
N GLY A 332 -0.96 -9.28 -19.89
CA GLY A 332 0.48 -9.08 -19.90
C GLY A 332 1.26 -10.31 -20.35
N TRP A 333 0.92 -11.49 -19.81
CA TRP A 333 1.54 -12.76 -20.19
C TRP A 333 1.27 -13.14 -21.66
N ASP A 334 0.04 -12.95 -22.13
CA ASP A 334 -0.32 -13.18 -23.53
C ASP A 334 0.48 -12.27 -24.48
N ILE A 335 0.67 -11.00 -24.11
CA ILE A 335 1.51 -10.05 -24.87
C ILE A 335 2.96 -10.54 -24.93
N LEU A 336 3.56 -10.93 -23.79
CA LEU A 336 4.94 -11.42 -23.74
C LEU A 336 5.13 -12.63 -24.65
N TRP A 337 4.22 -13.61 -24.58
CA TRP A 337 4.30 -14.82 -25.41
C TRP A 337 4.10 -14.51 -26.89
N LYS A 338 3.23 -13.57 -27.24
CA LYS A 338 3.10 -13.12 -28.62
C LYS A 338 4.37 -12.44 -29.12
N LEU A 339 4.96 -11.53 -28.33
CA LEU A 339 6.21 -10.86 -28.67
C LEU A 339 7.33 -11.88 -28.92
N GLN A 340 7.55 -12.80 -27.98
CA GLN A 340 8.62 -13.79 -28.08
C GLN A 340 8.40 -14.81 -29.22
N ARG A 341 7.14 -15.14 -29.55
CA ARG A 341 6.81 -16.16 -30.55
C ARG A 341 6.75 -15.61 -31.98
N TYR A 342 6.25 -14.39 -32.16
CA TYR A 342 5.87 -13.88 -33.49
C TYR A 342 6.62 -12.61 -33.92
N PHE A 343 7.30 -11.92 -33.01
CA PHE A 343 7.95 -10.64 -33.32
C PHE A 343 9.46 -10.72 -33.13
N VAL A 344 10.18 -9.91 -33.90
CA VAL A 344 11.61 -9.66 -33.68
C VAL A 344 11.73 -8.41 -32.81
N THR A 345 12.30 -8.57 -31.63
CA THR A 345 12.56 -7.46 -30.69
C THR A 345 14.07 -7.25 -30.57
N GLY A 346 14.53 -6.00 -30.65
CA GLY A 346 15.97 -5.69 -30.58
C GLY A 346 16.49 -5.62 -29.15
N GLY A 347 15.67 -5.09 -28.25
CA GLY A 347 16.03 -4.83 -26.86
C GLY A 347 15.44 -5.81 -25.87
N ARG A 348 15.61 -5.48 -24.58
CA ARG A 348 15.10 -6.29 -23.47
C ARG A 348 13.59 -6.10 -23.29
N ILE A 349 12.92 -7.14 -22.80
CA ILE A 349 11.49 -7.11 -22.50
C ILE A 349 11.31 -7.32 -20.99
N ASP A 350 10.66 -6.39 -20.32
CA ASP A 350 10.35 -6.43 -18.90
C ASP A 350 8.82 -6.54 -18.73
N ILE A 351 8.34 -7.52 -17.95
CA ILE A 351 6.89 -7.73 -17.71
C ILE A 351 6.50 -7.43 -16.27
N ARG A 352 5.36 -6.75 -16.08
CA ARG A 352 4.77 -6.55 -14.75
C ARG A 352 4.08 -7.83 -14.25
N THR A 353 4.46 -8.33 -13.09
CA THR A 353 3.88 -9.55 -12.48
C THR A 353 3.84 -9.45 -10.96
N SER A 354 2.76 -9.92 -10.31
CA SER A 354 2.65 -9.95 -8.84
C SER A 354 3.63 -10.92 -8.17
N ARG A 355 4.12 -11.92 -8.90
CA ARG A 355 5.04 -12.95 -8.40
C ARG A 355 6.29 -13.04 -9.26
N ALA A 356 7.37 -13.52 -8.67
CA ALA A 356 8.60 -13.79 -9.38
C ALA A 356 8.39 -14.79 -10.53
N ALA A 357 8.96 -14.48 -11.70
CA ALA A 357 8.82 -15.25 -12.92
C ALA A 357 10.20 -15.76 -13.40
N PRO A 358 10.55 -17.03 -13.17
CA PRO A 358 11.84 -17.58 -13.58
C PRO A 358 12.03 -17.52 -15.10
N GLY A 359 13.20 -17.06 -15.56
CA GLY A 359 13.57 -17.05 -16.97
C GLY A 359 13.01 -15.89 -17.80
N VAL A 360 12.37 -14.91 -17.16
CA VAL A 360 11.87 -13.68 -17.79
C VAL A 360 12.31 -12.48 -16.94
N ASN A 361 12.60 -11.34 -17.57
CA ASN A 361 12.79 -10.11 -16.79
C ASN A 361 11.41 -9.61 -16.34
N TYR A 362 11.22 -9.50 -15.03
CA TYR A 362 9.96 -9.07 -14.45
C TYR A 362 10.16 -7.90 -13.50
N PHE A 363 9.05 -7.27 -13.11
CA PHE A 363 9.02 -6.25 -12.07
C PHE A 363 7.62 -6.12 -11.45
N GLY A 364 7.55 -5.43 -10.32
CA GLY A 364 6.29 -5.12 -9.67
C GLY A 364 5.70 -6.30 -8.91
N THR A 365 6.57 -7.17 -8.39
CA THR A 365 6.18 -8.25 -7.50
C THR A 365 5.64 -7.70 -6.19
N ASP A 366 4.80 -8.48 -5.51
CA ASP A 366 4.25 -8.08 -4.22
C ASP A 366 5.40 -7.82 -3.20
N GLU A 367 6.48 -8.61 -3.26
CA GLU A 367 7.67 -8.43 -2.43
C GLU A 367 8.44 -7.14 -2.74
N GLU A 368 8.38 -6.66 -3.98
CA GLU A 368 8.99 -5.38 -4.37
C GLU A 368 8.11 -4.18 -4.00
N ILE A 369 6.78 -4.32 -4.10
CA ILE A 369 5.83 -3.21 -3.90
C ILE A 369 5.51 -3.04 -2.41
N TYR A 370 5.21 -4.13 -1.71
CA TYR A 370 4.66 -4.11 -0.35
C TYR A 370 5.74 -4.25 0.70
N THR A 371 6.62 -3.25 0.76
CA THR A 371 7.65 -3.13 1.82
C THR A 371 7.35 -1.95 2.73
N ALA A 372 7.78 -2.03 3.99
CA ALA A 372 7.70 -0.95 4.96
C ALA A 372 8.40 0.32 4.42
N ASN A 373 9.55 0.16 3.77
CA ASN A 373 10.26 1.27 3.13
C ASN A 373 9.46 1.95 2.02
N GLN A 374 8.60 1.26 1.27
CA GLN A 374 7.78 1.86 0.22
C GLN A 374 6.44 2.39 0.70
N ILE A 375 5.81 1.73 1.67
CA ILE A 375 4.47 2.10 2.17
C ILE A 375 4.55 3.11 3.30
N ILE A 376 5.37 2.84 4.31
CA ILE A 376 5.58 3.74 5.46
C ILE A 376 6.46 4.93 5.02
N ARG A 377 7.30 4.71 4.00
CA ARG A 377 8.20 5.71 3.39
C ARG A 377 9.17 6.34 4.38
N THR A 378 9.53 5.67 5.48
CA THR A 378 10.38 6.22 6.55
C THR A 378 11.68 6.84 6.01
N ARG A 379 12.49 6.08 5.26
CA ARG A 379 13.79 6.58 4.76
C ARG A 379 13.66 7.67 3.68
N LEU A 380 12.66 7.56 2.81
CA LEU A 380 12.44 8.51 1.71
C LEU A 380 11.86 9.84 2.21
N ASN A 381 10.91 9.76 3.14
CA ASN A 381 10.41 10.92 3.85
C ASN A 381 11.52 11.55 4.68
N GLU A 382 12.37 10.77 5.36
CA GLU A 382 13.55 11.30 6.07
C GLU A 382 14.51 12.03 5.14
N ALA A 383 14.76 11.51 3.93
CA ALA A 383 15.58 12.18 2.92
C ALA A 383 14.94 13.49 2.43
N ALA A 384 13.63 13.49 2.15
CA ALA A 384 12.90 14.68 1.73
C ALA A 384 12.77 15.75 2.85
N VAL A 385 12.57 15.33 4.10
CA VAL A 385 12.59 16.17 5.31
C VAL A 385 13.99 16.74 5.51
N THR A 386 15.03 15.91 5.37
CA THR A 386 16.43 16.35 5.42
C THR A 386 16.71 17.41 4.37
N MET A 387 16.23 17.19 3.14
CA MET A 387 16.32 18.17 2.05
C MET A 387 15.59 19.46 2.39
N ASN A 388 14.41 19.38 3.02
CA ASN A 388 13.74 20.59 3.49
C ASN A 388 14.59 21.34 4.51
N ASN A 389 15.08 20.65 5.54
CA ASN A 389 15.82 21.29 6.64
C ASN A 389 17.13 21.92 6.17
N LEU A 390 17.88 21.24 5.31
CA LEU A 390 19.11 21.80 4.73
C LEU A 390 18.82 23.04 3.87
N PHE A 391 17.74 23.02 3.09
CA PHE A 391 17.29 24.20 2.33
C PHE A 391 16.94 25.37 3.28
N ARG A 392 16.24 25.10 4.38
CA ARG A 392 15.90 26.12 5.40
C ARG A 392 17.15 26.72 6.06
N GLU A 393 18.14 25.90 6.37
CA GLU A 393 19.42 26.34 6.97
C GLU A 393 20.24 27.19 5.98
N SER A 394 20.10 26.95 4.67
CA SER A 394 20.89 27.63 3.64
C SER A 394 20.36 29.00 3.22
N ILE A 395 19.09 29.32 3.52
CA ILE A 395 18.45 30.59 3.09
C ILE A 395 18.14 31.44 4.31
N ALA A 396 18.53 32.71 4.29
CA ALA A 396 18.28 33.67 5.37
C ALA A 396 16.79 34.07 5.55
N ALA A 397 15.89 33.56 4.71
CA ALA A 397 14.48 33.88 4.68
C ALA A 397 13.66 32.85 5.50
N PRO A 398 12.58 33.29 6.18
CA PRO A 398 11.72 32.38 6.93
C PRO A 398 11.06 31.38 5.97
N THR A 399 11.40 30.11 6.13
CA THR A 399 10.92 28.99 5.33
C THR A 399 10.15 28.01 6.23
N LEU A 400 9.10 27.41 5.68
CA LEU A 400 8.19 26.52 6.39
C LEU A 400 8.86 25.22 6.83
N ASP A 401 8.48 24.72 8.00
CA ASP A 401 8.86 23.38 8.45
C ASP A 401 8.16 22.31 7.60
N TRP A 402 8.68 21.08 7.62
CA TRP A 402 8.13 20.00 6.81
C TRP A 402 6.63 19.81 7.05
N ASP A 403 6.19 19.83 8.30
CA ASP A 403 4.80 19.60 8.65
C ASP A 403 3.87 20.71 8.12
N ASP A 404 4.39 21.94 8.02
CA ASP A 404 3.68 23.13 7.55
C ASP A 404 3.68 23.28 6.02
N LEU A 405 4.46 22.47 5.28
CA LEU A 405 4.45 22.49 3.81
C LEU A 405 3.12 21.97 3.26
N ASP A 406 2.67 22.61 2.18
CA ASP A 406 1.57 22.09 1.38
C ASP A 406 1.96 20.78 0.68
N ASP A 407 0.93 20.04 0.21
CA ASP A 407 1.15 18.74 -0.42
C ASP A 407 2.04 18.85 -1.66
N LEU A 408 1.92 19.93 -2.45
CA LEU A 408 2.68 20.11 -3.69
C LEU A 408 4.18 20.32 -3.41
N LEU A 409 4.54 21.16 -2.45
CA LEU A 409 5.94 21.39 -2.08
C LEU A 409 6.55 20.12 -1.46
N LYS A 410 5.78 19.36 -0.67
CA LYS A 410 6.20 18.03 -0.19
C LYS A 410 6.48 17.11 -1.38
N GLN A 411 5.59 17.04 -2.37
CA GLN A 411 5.81 16.24 -3.59
C GLN A 411 7.03 16.72 -4.38
N SER A 412 7.27 18.02 -4.48
CA SER A 412 8.45 18.55 -5.18
C SER A 412 9.74 18.11 -4.52
N LYS A 413 9.78 18.05 -3.19
CA LYS A 413 10.95 17.60 -2.41
C LYS A 413 11.13 16.09 -2.48
N ILE A 414 10.03 15.33 -2.44
CA ILE A 414 10.05 13.88 -2.65
C ILE A 414 10.58 13.54 -4.06
N ALA A 415 10.09 14.23 -5.10
CA ALA A 415 10.56 14.04 -6.47
C ALA A 415 12.06 14.36 -6.63
N ALA A 416 12.55 15.40 -5.95
CA ALA A 416 13.98 15.70 -5.91
C ALA A 416 14.79 14.63 -5.15
N ALA A 417 14.23 14.06 -4.07
CA ALA A 417 14.85 12.96 -3.34
C ALA A 417 14.89 11.66 -4.14
N ASP A 418 13.83 11.35 -4.90
CA ASP A 418 13.77 10.22 -5.83
C ASP A 418 14.90 10.31 -6.89
N HIS A 419 15.24 11.52 -7.34
CA HIS A 419 16.30 11.75 -8.33
C HIS A 419 17.73 11.54 -7.77
N ILE A 420 17.92 11.44 -6.44
CA ILE A 420 19.25 11.26 -5.83
C ILE A 420 19.99 10.06 -6.42
N PHE A 421 19.31 8.94 -6.66
CA PHE A 421 19.93 7.76 -7.27
C PHE A 421 20.50 8.06 -8.66
N LEU A 422 19.83 8.90 -9.44
CA LEU A 422 20.32 9.30 -10.75
C LEU A 422 21.47 10.30 -10.63
N LYS A 423 21.45 11.21 -9.65
CA LYS A 423 22.58 12.11 -9.33
C LYS A 423 23.85 11.34 -9.00
N LEU A 424 23.74 10.29 -8.20
CA LEU A 424 24.88 9.40 -7.89
C LEU A 424 25.45 8.79 -9.19
N ARG A 425 24.58 8.34 -10.10
CA ARG A 425 25.01 7.77 -11.40
C ARG A 425 25.68 8.81 -12.29
N ILE A 426 25.12 10.02 -12.39
CA ILE A 426 25.67 11.13 -13.18
C ILE A 426 27.07 11.49 -12.68
N LEU A 427 27.22 11.68 -11.37
CA LEU A 427 28.49 12.13 -10.76
C LEU A 427 29.56 11.04 -10.74
N LEU A 428 29.18 9.79 -10.47
CA LEU A 428 30.12 8.67 -10.41
C LEU A 428 30.37 8.02 -11.78
N GLN A 429 29.61 8.40 -12.81
CA GLN A 429 29.66 7.84 -14.15
C GLN A 429 29.48 6.31 -14.17
N VAL A 430 28.54 5.82 -13.33
CA VAL A 430 28.23 4.40 -13.20
C VAL A 430 26.83 4.13 -13.72
N GLU A 431 26.69 3.16 -14.62
CA GLU A 431 25.37 2.80 -15.15
C GLU A 431 24.62 1.76 -14.29
N LYS A 432 25.32 1.09 -13.37
CA LYS A 432 24.75 0.08 -12.45
C LYS A 432 23.90 0.72 -11.33
N GLN A 433 23.06 -0.10 -10.72
CA GLN A 433 22.31 0.27 -9.52
C GLN A 433 23.27 0.58 -8.36
N LEU A 434 23.02 1.69 -7.67
CA LEU A 434 23.76 2.13 -6.49
C LEU A 434 22.84 2.10 -5.27
N GLU A 435 23.37 1.62 -4.15
CA GLU A 435 22.69 1.72 -2.86
C GLU A 435 22.92 3.12 -2.28
N LEU A 436 21.88 3.67 -1.64
CA LEU A 436 21.99 4.93 -0.94
C LEU A 436 22.65 4.69 0.43
N ASN A 437 23.95 4.90 0.50
CA ASN A 437 24.73 4.74 1.73
C ASN A 437 25.74 5.88 1.88
N ARG A 438 26.34 5.99 3.07
CA ARG A 438 27.30 7.05 3.37
C ARG A 438 28.47 7.12 2.38
N GLU A 439 29.01 5.98 1.98
CA GLU A 439 30.17 5.91 1.08
C GLU A 439 29.85 6.47 -0.31
N SER A 440 28.79 5.96 -0.95
CA SER A 440 28.36 6.41 -2.28
C SER A 440 28.00 7.90 -2.30
N CYS A 441 27.31 8.40 -1.27
CA CYS A 441 26.97 9.81 -1.14
C CYS A 441 28.22 10.69 -0.96
N MET A 442 29.20 10.27 -0.15
CA MET A 442 30.46 11.01 0.01
C MET A 442 31.29 11.02 -1.27
N LEU A 443 31.40 9.89 -1.97
CA LEU A 443 32.12 9.80 -3.25
C LEU A 443 31.48 10.72 -4.30
N ALA A 444 30.15 10.70 -4.42
CA ALA A 444 29.44 11.56 -5.34
C ALA A 444 29.58 13.04 -4.98
N TYR A 445 29.51 13.39 -3.69
CA TYR A 445 29.75 14.76 -3.24
C TYR A 445 31.17 15.26 -3.54
N ASN A 446 32.18 14.40 -3.38
CA ASN A 446 33.56 14.73 -3.76
C ASN A 446 33.69 14.94 -5.27
N ALA A 447 33.05 14.10 -6.09
CA ALA A 447 32.99 14.29 -7.53
C ALA A 447 32.30 15.60 -7.93
N TYR A 448 31.20 15.96 -7.25
CA TYR A 448 30.54 17.25 -7.42
C TYR A 448 31.45 18.43 -7.02
N SER A 449 32.19 18.31 -5.92
CA SER A 449 33.12 19.34 -5.45
C SER A 449 34.25 19.58 -6.44
N GLU A 450 34.70 18.54 -7.14
CA GLU A 450 35.65 18.68 -8.25
C GLU A 450 34.99 19.30 -9.48
N ALA A 451 33.78 18.85 -9.84
CA ALA A 451 32.99 19.39 -10.95
C ALA A 451 32.70 20.89 -10.80
N LYS A 452 32.51 21.38 -9.56
CA LYS A 452 32.29 22.79 -9.25
C LYS A 452 33.46 23.70 -9.67
N LYS A 453 34.65 23.14 -9.87
CA LYS A 453 35.83 23.88 -10.36
C LYS A 453 35.82 24.07 -11.88
N ASP A 454 35.02 23.28 -12.61
CA ASP A 454 34.82 23.39 -14.06
C ASP A 454 33.49 24.11 -14.35
N PRO A 455 33.52 25.35 -14.85
CA PRO A 455 32.30 26.12 -15.14
C PRO A 455 31.35 25.42 -16.11
N VAL A 456 31.86 24.63 -17.06
CA VAL A 456 31.03 23.97 -18.08
C VAL A 456 30.27 22.81 -17.45
N LEU A 457 30.95 21.99 -16.65
CA LEU A 457 30.34 20.86 -15.97
C LEU A 457 29.35 21.33 -14.91
N LEU A 458 29.67 22.41 -14.18
CA LEU A 458 28.76 23.00 -13.20
C LEU A 458 27.47 23.55 -13.85
N ASP A 459 27.57 24.23 -14.99
CA ASP A 459 26.39 24.73 -15.73
C ASP A 459 25.50 23.57 -16.20
N GLU A 460 26.08 22.48 -16.71
CA GLU A 460 25.31 21.28 -17.11
C GLU A 460 24.57 20.64 -15.93
N LEU A 461 25.22 20.50 -14.76
CA LEU A 461 24.57 19.94 -13.57
C LEU A 461 23.40 20.81 -13.08
N ARG A 462 23.56 22.15 -13.13
CA ARG A 462 22.48 23.09 -12.80
C ARG A 462 21.34 22.99 -13.81
N ARG A 463 21.66 22.87 -15.10
CA ARG A 463 20.68 22.70 -16.18
C ARG A 463 19.86 21.42 -16.03
N ILE A 464 20.50 20.29 -15.71
CA ILE A 464 19.82 19.02 -15.41
C ILE A 464 18.83 19.19 -14.25
N GLU A 465 19.23 19.84 -13.17
CA GLU A 465 18.35 20.07 -12.02
C GLU A 465 17.19 21.02 -12.36
N HIS A 466 17.44 22.05 -13.16
CA HIS A 466 16.38 22.95 -13.63
C HIS A 466 15.38 22.24 -14.52
N ILE A 467 15.83 21.41 -15.47
CA ILE A 467 14.96 20.59 -16.32
C ILE A 467 14.09 19.67 -15.44
N ARG A 468 14.68 18.98 -14.47
CA ARG A 468 13.95 18.15 -13.50
C ARG A 468 12.90 18.93 -12.73
N TRP A 469 13.24 20.13 -12.28
CA TRP A 469 12.32 21.02 -11.58
C TRP A 469 11.17 21.46 -12.50
N LEU A 470 11.46 21.87 -13.73
CA LEU A 470 10.45 22.24 -14.73
C LEU A 470 9.52 21.07 -15.07
N HIS A 471 10.05 19.85 -15.24
CA HIS A 471 9.25 18.66 -15.50
C HIS A 471 8.19 18.46 -14.43
N PHE A 472 8.57 18.60 -13.15
CA PHE A 472 7.64 18.52 -12.03
C PHE A 472 6.52 19.57 -12.15
N TYR A 473 6.88 20.84 -12.28
CA TYR A 473 5.89 21.91 -12.30
C TYR A 473 4.97 21.86 -13.52
N TYR A 474 5.50 21.59 -14.71
CA TYR A 474 4.68 21.39 -15.91
C TYR A 474 3.77 20.16 -15.80
N TYR A 475 4.24 19.06 -15.21
CA TYR A 475 3.41 17.86 -14.98
C TYR A 475 2.18 18.17 -14.13
N TYR A 476 2.34 19.03 -13.10
CA TYR A 476 1.26 19.52 -12.24
C TYR A 476 0.53 20.78 -12.78
N ASN A 477 0.67 21.07 -14.09
CA ASN A 477 0.02 22.17 -14.81
C ASN A 477 0.36 23.58 -14.28
N TRP A 478 1.57 23.77 -13.79
CA TRP A 478 2.07 25.12 -13.51
C TRP A 478 2.60 25.78 -14.79
N SER A 479 2.64 27.11 -14.79
CA SER A 479 3.14 27.91 -15.89
C SER A 479 4.00 29.07 -15.41
N TYR A 480 4.66 29.73 -16.35
CA TYR A 480 5.32 30.99 -16.09
C TYR A 480 4.33 32.03 -15.55
N GLY A 481 4.79 32.86 -14.60
CA GLY A 481 4.16 34.12 -14.25
C GLY A 481 5.18 35.03 -13.55
N PRO A 482 5.02 36.36 -13.62
CA PRO A 482 6.04 37.31 -13.15
C PRO A 482 6.27 37.25 -11.64
N LYS A 483 5.34 36.66 -10.88
CA LYS A 483 5.43 36.41 -9.44
C LYS A 483 4.82 35.04 -9.15
N ARG A 484 5.22 34.45 -8.02
CA ARG A 484 4.61 33.20 -7.56
C ARG A 484 3.16 33.45 -7.17
N ASP A 485 2.25 32.67 -7.76
CA ASP A 485 0.83 32.66 -7.45
C ASP A 485 0.34 31.20 -7.44
N ASP A 486 0.12 30.67 -6.24
CA ASP A 486 -0.26 29.26 -6.06
C ASP A 486 -1.71 28.99 -6.49
N THR A 487 -2.57 30.02 -6.53
CA THR A 487 -3.96 29.89 -6.99
C THR A 487 -4.02 29.80 -8.51
N LEU A 488 -3.20 30.61 -9.20
CA LEU A 488 -3.05 30.55 -10.66
C LEU A 488 -2.04 29.49 -11.12
N ARG A 489 -1.33 28.84 -10.18
CA ARG A 489 -0.23 27.90 -10.45
C ARG A 489 0.87 28.52 -11.31
N GLN A 490 1.32 29.70 -10.93
CA GLN A 490 2.35 30.44 -11.63
C GLN A 490 3.62 30.59 -10.80
N HIS A 491 4.78 30.48 -11.46
CA HIS A 491 6.08 30.70 -10.82
C HIS A 491 7.07 31.39 -11.77
N PRO A 492 7.86 32.38 -11.30
CA PRO A 492 8.77 33.15 -12.15
C PRO A 492 9.93 32.34 -12.72
N LEU A 493 10.36 31.29 -12.02
CA LEU A 493 11.41 30.38 -12.48
C LEU A 493 10.93 29.37 -13.54
N ILE A 494 9.64 29.31 -13.88
CA ILE A 494 9.14 28.40 -14.94
C ILE A 494 9.42 29.01 -16.32
N ARG A 495 10.69 28.98 -16.73
CA ARG A 495 11.21 29.49 -17.99
C ARG A 495 12.48 28.73 -18.38
N ASP A 496 13.00 28.98 -19.58
CA ASP A 496 14.24 28.34 -20.03
C ASP A 496 15.39 28.63 -19.05
N TYR A 497 16.31 27.67 -18.91
CA TYR A 497 17.49 27.83 -18.07
C TYR A 497 18.34 29.03 -18.49
N ASP A 498 18.42 29.27 -19.81
CA ASP A 498 19.23 30.35 -20.36
C ASP A 498 18.63 31.74 -20.09
N ASP A 499 17.35 31.80 -19.71
CA ASP A 499 16.66 33.04 -19.31
C ASP A 499 16.81 33.38 -17.81
N LEU A 500 17.46 32.50 -17.03
CA LEU A 500 17.68 32.71 -15.59
C LEU A 500 18.84 33.66 -15.32
N SER A 501 18.73 34.45 -14.26
CA SER A 501 19.88 35.21 -13.74
C SER A 501 20.91 34.27 -13.11
N GLU A 502 22.17 34.70 -13.02
CA GLU A 502 23.21 33.89 -12.38
C GLU A 502 22.90 33.57 -10.90
N GLU A 503 22.24 34.50 -10.19
CA GLU A 503 21.77 34.27 -8.82
C GLU A 503 20.71 33.15 -8.77
N GLU A 504 19.73 33.18 -9.68
CA GLU A 504 18.71 32.14 -9.77
C GLU A 504 19.31 30.78 -10.13
N LYS A 505 20.31 30.74 -11.02
CA LYS A 505 21.02 29.50 -11.38
C LYS A 505 21.74 28.88 -10.19
N THR A 506 22.29 29.69 -9.28
CA THR A 506 22.98 29.18 -8.08
C THR A 506 22.04 28.42 -7.14
N HIS A 507 20.73 28.67 -7.18
CA HIS A 507 19.78 27.91 -6.36
C HIS A 507 19.74 26.41 -6.71
N HIS A 508 20.18 26.02 -7.92
CA HIS A 508 20.23 24.61 -8.30
C HIS A 508 21.40 23.86 -7.67
N ASP A 509 22.44 24.56 -7.18
CA ASP A 509 23.60 23.94 -6.51
C ASP A 509 23.18 23.19 -5.25
N PHE A 510 22.18 23.70 -4.53
CA PHE A 510 21.69 23.10 -3.29
C PHE A 510 21.21 21.66 -3.47
N ALA A 511 20.64 21.36 -4.63
CA ALA A 511 20.12 20.03 -4.93
C ALA A 511 21.25 18.99 -5.08
N TRP A 512 22.49 19.43 -5.33
CA TRP A 512 23.69 18.61 -5.44
C TRP A 512 24.53 18.61 -4.15
N GLU A 513 24.64 19.77 -3.50
CA GLU A 513 25.34 19.91 -2.20
C GLU A 513 24.69 19.07 -1.08
N LEU A 514 23.40 18.79 -1.21
CA LEU A 514 22.64 17.90 -0.34
C LEU A 514 23.29 16.52 -0.10
N LEU A 515 24.02 16.00 -1.10
CA LEU A 515 24.67 14.68 -1.00
C LEU A 515 25.59 14.59 0.24
N HIS A 516 26.22 15.70 0.62
CA HIS A 516 27.02 15.78 1.84
C HIS A 516 26.18 15.64 3.11
N GLY A 517 25.06 16.35 3.18
CA GLY A 517 24.16 16.33 4.34
C GLY A 517 23.48 14.98 4.53
N ILE A 518 23.14 14.28 3.43
CA ILE A 518 22.61 12.91 3.48
C ILE A 518 23.68 11.94 3.98
N ALA A 519 24.91 12.05 3.47
CA ALA A 519 26.00 11.16 3.89
C ALA A 519 26.34 11.25 5.39
N TYR A 520 26.09 12.39 6.03
CA TYR A 520 26.32 12.54 7.47
C TYR A 520 25.21 11.90 8.34
N ARG A 521 24.00 11.74 7.78
CA ARG A 521 22.83 11.19 8.48
C ARG A 521 22.64 9.69 8.27
N LEU A 522 23.14 9.15 7.15
CA LEU A 522 23.27 7.70 6.88
C LEU A 522 24.52 7.14 7.57
#